data_AF-A0A534UJJ1-F1
#
_entry.id   AF-A0A534UJJ1-F1
#
_cell.length_a   1.000
_cell.length_b   1.000
_cell.length_c   1.000
_cell.angle_alpha   90.00
_cell.angle_beta   90.00
_cell.angle_gamma   90.00
#
_symmetry.space_group_name_H-M   'P 1'
#
loop_
_entity.id
_entity.type
_entity.pdbx_description
1 polymer ?
#
loop_
_entity_poly.entity_id
_entity_poly.type
_entity_poly.pdbx_seq_one_letter_code
_entity_poly.pdbx_strand_id
1 'polypeptide(L)' 'MATTQAEVWVQLATRIPKQLHRELKLYCVKSDVSVMEFVVSALEDKLHRDVRGSERRRKRAS' A
#
# COMPACT_ATOMS: atom_id res chain seq x y z
N MET A 1 -28.76 -2.13 -10.42
CA MET A 1 -27.62 -1.20 -10.57
C MET A 1 -26.92 -1.14 -9.23
N ALA A 2 -25.71 -1.71 -9.11
CA ALA A 2 -24.98 -1.73 -7.85
C ALA A 2 -24.54 -0.29 -7.52
N THR A 3 -25.09 0.26 -6.45
CA THR A 3 -24.59 1.49 -5.85
C THR A 3 -23.19 1.21 -5.31
N THR A 4 -22.16 1.51 -6.09
CA THR A 4 -20.80 1.71 -5.57
C THR A 4 -20.90 2.86 -4.57
N GLN A 5 -21.04 2.50 -3.30
CA GLN A 5 -20.90 3.42 -2.18
C GLN A 5 -19.54 4.10 -2.40
N ALA A 6 -19.55 5.41 -2.67
CA ALA A 6 -18.33 6.14 -2.96
C ALA A 6 -17.41 5.96 -1.75
N GLU A 7 -16.31 5.22 -1.95
CA GLU A 7 -15.35 4.95 -0.90
C GLU A 7 -14.82 6.29 -0.39
N VAL A 8 -14.98 6.54 0.91
CA VAL A 8 -14.62 7.83 1.50
C VAL A 8 -13.11 7.84 1.69
N TRP A 9 -12.41 8.48 0.76
CA TRP A 9 -10.97 8.67 0.85
C TRP A 9 -10.63 9.71 1.90
N VAL A 10 -9.78 9.33 2.86
CA VAL A 10 -9.21 10.24 3.85
C VAL A 10 -7.77 10.56 3.45
N GLN A 11 -7.41 11.85 3.48
CA GLN A 11 -6.06 12.28 3.15
C GLN A 11 -5.12 12.01 4.32
N LEU A 12 -4.08 11.22 4.09
CA LEU A 12 -3.01 10.94 5.05
C LEU A 12 -1.69 11.48 4.54
N ALA A 13 -0.92 12.11 5.43
CA ALA A 13 0.45 12.51 5.14
C ALA A 13 1.41 11.39 5.56
N THR A 14 2.29 10.96 4.66
CA THR A 14 3.34 9.98 4.93
C THR A 14 4.72 10.61 4.79
N ARG A 15 5.65 10.23 5.67
CA ARG A 15 7.04 10.70 5.58
C ARG A 15 7.85 9.69 4.76
N ILE A 16 8.31 10.12 3.60
CA ILE A 16 9.16 9.31 2.70
C ILE A 16 10.54 9.97 2.61
N PRO A 17 11.65 9.26 2.90
CA PRO A 17 12.99 9.79 2.69
C PRO A 17 13.18 10.35 1.27
N LYS A 18 13.89 11.48 1.14
CA LYS A 18 13.97 12.24 -0.12
C LYS A 18 14.47 11.40 -1.30
N GLN A 19 15.50 10.58 -1.09
CA GLN A 19 16.05 9.71 -2.13
C GLN A 19 15.03 8.66 -2.58
N LEU A 20 14.38 7.99 -1.62
CA LEU A 20 13.34 7.01 -1.91
C LEU A 20 12.14 7.63 -2.64
N HIS A 21 11.70 8.83 -2.25
CA HIS A 21 10.62 9.52 -2.94
C HIS A 21 10.98 9.85 -4.41
N ARG A 22 12.25 10.16 -4.71
CA ARG A 22 12.72 10.38 -6.08
C ARG A 22 12.66 9.09 -6.89
N GLU A 23 13.17 7.99 -6.35
CA GLU A 23 13.13 6.67 -7.00
C GLU A 23 11.70 6.22 -7.27
N LEU A 24 10.83 6.36 -6.26
CA LEU A 24 9.41 6.08 -6.36
C LEU A 24 8.75 6.86 -7.50
N LYS A 25 9.00 8.18 -7.59
CA LYS A 25 8.43 8.99 -8.67
C LYS A 25 8.95 8.58 -10.04
N LEU A 26 10.24 8.27 -10.18
CA LEU A 26 10.80 7.81 -11.45
C LEU A 26 10.17 6.47 -11.88
N TYR A 27 9.93 5.56 -10.94
CA TYR A 27 9.20 4.32 -11.22
C TYR A 27 7.76 4.60 -11.67
N CYS A 28 7.04 5.45 -10.92
CA CYS A 28 5.64 5.79 -11.22
C CYS A 28 5.48 6.36 -12.65
N VAL A 29 6.38 7.25 -13.06
CA VAL A 29 6.37 7.81 -14.42
C VAL A 29 6.67 6.75 -15.49
N LYS A 30 7.61 5.84 -15.24
CA LYS A 30 7.97 4.78 -16.19
C LYS A 30 6.87 3.73 -16.34
N SER A 31 6.14 3.46 -15.27
CA SER A 31 5.13 2.41 -15.21
C SER A 31 3.70 2.94 -15.39
N ASP A 32 3.54 4.23 -15.67
CA ASP A 32 2.25 4.92 -15.84
C ASP A 32 1.27 4.71 -14.68
N VAL A 33 1.79 4.74 -13.44
CA VAL A 33 0.98 4.63 -12.21
C VAL A 33 1.08 5.90 -11.39
N SER A 34 -0.01 6.26 -10.71
CA SER A 34 0.03 7.41 -9.81
C SER A 34 0.81 7.08 -8.53
N VAL A 35 1.45 8.09 -7.93
CA VAL A 35 2.12 7.94 -6.63
C VAL A 35 1.15 7.44 -5.56
N MET A 36 -0.10 7.90 -5.59
CA MET A 36 -1.14 7.49 -4.64
C MET A 36 -1.45 6.00 -4.79
N GLU A 37 -1.72 5.56 -6.01
CA GLU A 37 -2.01 4.15 -6.33
C GLU A 37 -0.85 3.24 -5.94
N PHE A 38 0.39 3.63 -6.25
CA PHE A 38 1.56 2.89 -5.84
C PHE A 38 1.66 2.75 -4.31
N VAL A 39 1.43 3.84 -3.58
CA VAL A 39 1.50 3.82 -2.10
C VAL A 39 0.38 2.97 -1.50
N VAL A 40 -0.85 3.05 -2.03
CA VAL A 40 -1.97 2.23 -1.59
C VAL A 40 -1.65 0.74 -1.80
N SER A 41 -1.23 0.35 -3.01
CA SER A 41 -0.86 -1.03 -3.31
C SER A 41 0.29 -1.53 -2.42
N ALA A 42 1.32 -0.72 -2.20
CA ALA A 42 2.43 -1.08 -1.32
C ALA A 42 1.99 -1.27 0.15
N LEU A 43 1.00 -0.51 0.62
CA LEU A 43 0.42 -0.66 1.96
C LEU A 43 -0.41 -1.93 2.07
N GLU A 44 -1.26 -2.22 1.08
CA GLU A 44 -2.05 -3.46 1.02
C GLU A 44 -1.14 -4.69 1.05
N ASP A 45 -0.11 -4.71 0.21
CA ASP A 45 0.89 -5.78 0.15
C ASP A 45 1.56 -6.01 1.50
N LYS A 46 1.93 -4.93 2.20
CA LYS A 46 2.56 -5.02 3.51
C LYS A 46 1.59 -5.58 4.56
N LEU A 47 0.36 -5.08 4.61
CA LEU A 47 -0.66 -5.57 5.53
C LEU A 47 -0.96 -7.06 5.31
N HIS A 48 -1.09 -7.49 4.04
CA HIS A 48 -1.30 -8.89 3.71
C HIS A 48 -0.13 -9.80 4.16
N ARG A 49 1.11 -9.33 4.02
CA ARG A 49 2.29 -10.08 4.49
C ARG A 49 2.32 -10.20 6.02
N ASP A 50 2.00 -9.13 6.73
CA ASP A 50 1.99 -9.12 8.19
C ASP A 50 0.90 -10.04 8.75
N VAL A 51 -0.30 -10.04 8.16
CA VAL A 51 -1.38 -10.98 8.52
C VAL A 51 -0.91 -12.42 8.34
N ARG A 52 -0.38 -12.78 7.17
CA ARG A 52 0.12 -14.15 6.89
C ARG A 52 1.25 -14.56 7.84
N GLY A 53 2.15 -13.63 8.17
CA GLY A 53 3.23 -13.88 9.14
C GLY A 53 2.69 -14.15 10.54
N SER A 54 1.69 -13.37 10.97
CA SER A 54 1.04 -13.52 12.27
C SER A 54 0.27 -14.85 12.40
N GLU A 55 -0.45 -15.27 11.35
CA GLU A 55 -1.17 -16.54 11.33
C GLU A 55 -0.22 -17.74 11.39
N ARG A 56 0.86 -17.71 10.63
CA ARG A 56 1.90 -18.75 10.68
C ARG A 56 2.53 -18.86 12.06
N ARG A 57 2.74 -17.74 12.76
CA ARG A 57 3.26 -17.73 14.13
C ARG A 57 2.25 -18.33 15.12
N ARG A 58 0.96 -18.01 14.99
CA ARG A 58 -0.10 -18.60 15.83
C ARG A 58 -0.24 -20.11 15.63
N LYS A 59 -0.22 -20.60 14.39
CA LYS A 59 -0.29 -22.04 14.08
C LYS A 59 0.92 -22.86 14.56
N ARG A 60 2.05 -22.21 14.84
CA ARG A 60 3.27 -22.87 15.39
C ARG A 60 3.32 -22.86 16.91
N ALA A 61 2.47 -22.06 17.56
CA ALA A 61 2.40 -21.93 19.01
C ALA A 61 1.22 -22.72 19.61
N SER A 62 0.48 -23.46 18.78
CA SER A 62 -0.63 -24.34 19.14
C SER A 62 -0.34 -25.75 18.65
#